data_AF-A0A950BNT2-F1
#
_entry.id   AF-A0A950BNT2-F1
#
_cell.length_a   1.000
_cell.length_b   1.000
_cell.length_c   1.000
_cell.angle_alpha   90.00
_cell.angle_beta   90.00
_cell.angle_gamma   90.00
#
_symmetry.space_group_name_H-M   'P 1'
#
loop_
_entity.id
_entity.type
_entity.pdbx_description
1 polymer ?
#
loop_
_entity_poly.entity_id
_entity_poly.type
_entity_poly.pdbx_seq_one_letter_code
_entity_poly.pdbx_strand_id
1 'polypeptide(L)'
;PEFEHIRGQLLESAEVHGHSYGTPAEPVRKALEQGTCVILVIDVQGGIQVREKVPSALLIFVRAPGLDVLEQRLRTRGTDDEASIQRRLANARRELELAKCYDVHLVNDDLERSVDELAAILVQNYCGDRIDHD
;
A
#
# COMPACT_ATOMS: atom_id res chain seq x y z
N PRO A 1 7.24 9.28 25.36
CA PRO A 1 6.20 8.38 24.79
C PRO A 1 6.87 7.16 24.15
N GLU A 2 6.39 5.96 24.49
CA GLU A 2 6.95 4.65 24.12
C GLU A 2 7.11 4.46 22.60
N PHE A 3 6.20 5.04 21.80
CA PHE A 3 6.23 5.00 20.33
C PHE A 3 7.50 5.61 19.72
N GLU A 4 8.04 6.69 20.30
CA GLU A 4 9.24 7.33 19.80
C GLU A 4 10.49 6.46 19.97
N HIS A 5 10.50 5.60 21.01
CA HIS A 5 11.63 4.71 21.29
C HIS A 5 11.70 3.52 20.33
N ILE A 6 10.57 3.15 19.72
CA ILE A 6 10.49 2.02 18.78
C ILE A 6 10.55 2.48 17.32
N ARG A 7 10.56 3.79 17.02
CA ARG A 7 10.52 4.31 15.64
C ARG A 7 11.63 3.74 14.74
N GLY A 8 12.83 3.54 15.30
CA GLY A 8 13.96 2.90 14.60
C GLY A 8 13.77 1.39 14.32
N GLN A 9 12.76 0.75 14.91
CA GLN A 9 12.43 -0.67 14.78
C GLN A 9 11.21 -0.90 13.87
N LEU A 10 10.60 0.16 13.34
CA LEU A 10 9.48 0.11 12.42
C LEU A 10 9.97 0.25 10.98
N LEU A 11 9.28 -0.37 10.02
CA LEU A 11 9.48 -0.12 8.59
C LEU A 11 8.82 1.19 8.17
N GLU A 12 7.60 1.42 8.64
CA GLU A 12 6.89 2.67 8.45
C GLU A 12 6.15 3.05 9.72
N SER A 13 5.84 4.34 9.82
CA SER A 13 4.92 4.84 10.83
C SER A 13 4.05 5.95 10.24
N ALA A 14 2.83 6.06 10.75
CA ALA A 14 1.87 7.10 10.38
C ALA A 14 1.07 7.54 11.60
N GLU A 15 0.57 8.78 11.57
CA GLU A 15 -0.43 9.26 12.53
C GLU A 15 -1.77 9.42 11.83
N VAL A 16 -2.77 8.66 12.29
CA VAL A 16 -4.12 8.65 11.72
C VAL A 16 -5.09 8.99 12.84
N HIS A 17 -5.77 10.13 12.72
CA HIS A 17 -6.73 10.61 13.71
C HIS A 17 -6.17 10.77 15.14
N GLY A 18 -4.89 11.16 15.27
CA GLY A 18 -4.21 11.31 16.57
C GLY A 18 -3.73 9.98 17.18
N HIS A 19 -3.87 8.88 16.46
CA HIS A 19 -3.31 7.58 16.82
C HIS A 19 -2.09 7.27 15.97
N SER A 20 -1.01 6.83 16.60
CA SER A 20 0.20 6.40 15.90
C SER A 20 0.11 4.92 15.54
N TYR A 21 0.39 4.61 14.29
CA TYR A 21 0.46 3.26 13.73
C TYR A 21 1.85 3.03 13.14
N GLY A 22 2.25 1.77 13.05
CA GLY A 22 3.46 1.41 12.30
C GLY A 22 3.65 -0.09 12.17
N THR A 23 4.36 -0.47 11.13
CA THR A 23 4.69 -1.85 10.81
C THR A 23 6.03 -2.25 11.43
N PRO A 24 6.10 -3.24 12.34
CA PRO A 24 7.37 -3.71 12.91
C PRO A 24 8.29 -4.31 11.85
N ALA A 25 9.59 -3.98 11.90
CA ALA A 25 10.55 -4.48 10.91
C ALA A 25 10.96 -5.94 11.13
N GLU A 26 10.99 -6.40 12.39
CA GLU A 26 11.49 -7.74 12.72
C GLU A 26 10.69 -8.88 12.07
N PRO A 27 9.34 -8.91 12.11
CA PRO A 27 8.57 -9.97 11.47
C PRO A 27 8.76 -10.02 9.95
N VAL A 28 8.81 -8.84 9.31
CA VAL A 28 9.05 -8.74 7.86
C VAL A 28 10.42 -9.28 7.51
N ARG A 29 11.46 -8.86 8.24
CA ARG A 29 12.83 -9.34 8.03
C ARG A 29 12.94 -10.86 8.20
N LYS A 30 12.32 -11.42 9.24
CA LYS A 30 12.30 -12.88 9.45
C LYS A 30 11.62 -13.64 8.31
N ALA A 31 10.49 -13.14 7.82
CA ALA A 31 9.79 -13.77 6.70
C ALA A 31 10.64 -13.72 5.41
N LEU A 32 11.30 -12.59 5.15
CA LEU A 32 12.21 -12.45 4.01
C LEU A 32 13.44 -13.38 4.13
N GLU A 33 14.04 -13.50 5.33
CA GLU A 33 15.13 -14.45 5.61
C GLU A 33 14.70 -15.92 5.39
N GLN A 34 13.41 -16.23 5.51
CA GLN A 34 12.83 -17.54 5.23
C GLN A 34 12.42 -17.74 3.75
N GLY A 35 12.74 -16.78 2.86
CA GLY A 35 12.35 -16.83 1.46
C GLY A 35 10.84 -16.63 1.22
N THR A 36 10.11 -16.14 2.23
CA THR A 36 8.68 -15.90 2.14
C THR A 36 8.40 -14.47 1.70
N CYS A 37 7.52 -14.30 0.71
CA CYS A 37 7.07 -12.98 0.27
C CYS A 37 6.18 -12.31 1.33
N VAL A 38 6.37 -11.01 1.55
CA VAL A 38 5.56 -10.21 2.47
C VAL A 38 4.81 -9.14 1.68
N ILE A 39 3.48 -9.13 1.84
CA ILE A 39 2.61 -8.08 1.28
C ILE A 39 2.28 -7.10 2.40
N LEU A 40 2.64 -5.84 2.20
CA LEU A 40 2.26 -4.73 3.09
C LEU A 40 1.16 -3.90 2.43
N VAL A 41 0.05 -3.72 3.13
CA VAL A 41 -1.05 -2.84 2.72
C VAL A 41 -0.98 -1.59 3.59
N ILE A 42 -0.35 -0.55 3.07
CA ILE A 42 -0.03 0.70 3.76
C ILE A 42 -0.30 1.89 2.85
N ASP A 43 -0.34 3.10 3.42
CA ASP A 43 -0.53 4.31 2.62
C ASP A 43 0.72 4.67 1.79
N VAL A 44 0.58 5.68 0.92
CA VAL A 44 1.65 6.06 -0.02
C VAL A 44 2.92 6.53 0.70
N GLN A 45 2.78 7.25 1.81
CA GLN A 45 3.90 7.73 2.62
C GLN A 45 4.61 6.55 3.29
N GLY A 46 3.86 5.57 3.79
CA GLY A 46 4.38 4.34 4.34
C GLY A 46 5.21 3.57 3.32
N GLY A 47 4.73 3.43 2.08
CA GLY A 47 5.49 2.75 1.03
C GLY A 47 6.82 3.42 0.70
N ILE A 48 6.88 4.76 0.75
CA ILE A 48 8.14 5.50 0.57
C ILE A 48 9.11 5.21 1.74
N GLN A 49 8.62 5.24 2.99
CA GLN A 49 9.43 4.87 4.16
C GLN A 49 9.95 3.42 4.08
N VAL A 50 9.12 2.50 3.57
CA VAL A 50 9.53 1.11 3.34
C VAL A 50 10.65 1.05 2.31
N ARG A 51 10.55 1.77 1.18
CA ARG A 51 11.59 1.77 0.14
C ARG A 51 12.94 2.27 0.66
N GLU A 52 12.96 3.25 1.56
CA GLU A 52 14.20 3.73 2.17
C GLU A 52 14.92 2.64 2.99
N LYS A 53 14.16 1.76 3.66
CA LYS A 53 14.70 0.68 4.51
C LYS A 53 14.86 -0.65 3.78
N VAL A 54 14.06 -0.89 2.76
CA VAL A 54 14.04 -2.08 1.91
C VAL A 54 14.08 -1.64 0.45
N PRO A 55 15.28 -1.29 -0.09
CA PRO A 55 15.41 -0.77 -1.45
C PRO A 55 14.91 -1.71 -2.55
N SER A 56 14.86 -3.01 -2.27
CA SER A 56 14.36 -4.06 -3.16
C SER A 56 12.83 -4.23 -3.13
N ALA A 57 12.09 -3.46 -2.32
CA ALA A 57 10.64 -3.58 -2.24
C ALA A 57 9.96 -3.15 -3.55
N LEU A 58 9.12 -4.03 -4.10
CA LEU A 58 8.21 -3.70 -5.19
C LEU A 58 7.05 -2.87 -4.66
N LEU A 59 6.93 -1.63 -5.11
CA LEU A 59 5.88 -0.70 -4.75
C LEU A 59 4.81 -0.66 -5.83
N ILE A 60 3.61 -1.13 -5.50
CA ILE A 60 2.45 -1.18 -6.40
C ILE A 60 1.41 -0.15 -5.93
N PHE A 61 1.16 0.87 -6.74
CA PHE A 61 0.17 1.91 -6.45
C PHE A 61 -1.16 1.53 -7.09
N VAL A 62 -2.15 1.20 -6.24
CA VAL A 62 -3.50 0.85 -6.70
C VAL A 62 -4.36 2.11 -6.71
N ARG A 63 -4.89 2.48 -7.87
CA ARG A 63 -5.69 3.69 -8.04
C ARG A 63 -7.02 3.44 -8.72
N ALA A 64 -8.01 4.27 -8.43
CA ALA A 64 -9.18 4.37 -9.30
C ALA A 64 -8.80 4.94 -10.68
N PRO A 65 -9.61 4.70 -11.73
CA PRO A 65 -9.39 5.27 -13.06
C PRO A 65 -9.30 6.81 -13.04
N GLY A 66 -10.08 7.44 -12.17
CA GLY A 66 -10.10 8.88 -11.93
C GLY A 66 -10.67 9.23 -10.55
N LEU A 67 -10.51 10.50 -10.16
CA LEU A 67 -11.01 11.02 -8.88
C LEU A 67 -12.54 11.10 -8.84
N ASP A 68 -13.16 11.35 -9.99
CA ASP A 68 -14.60 11.30 -10.22
C ASP A 68 -15.17 9.90 -9.95
N VAL A 69 -14.51 8.87 -10.47
CA VAL A 69 -14.88 7.46 -10.21
C VAL A 69 -14.67 7.11 -8.74
N LEU A 70 -13.60 7.57 -8.12
CA LEU A 70 -13.36 7.39 -6.68
C LEU A 70 -14.47 8.04 -5.85
N GLU A 71 -14.84 9.28 -6.16
CA GLU A 71 -15.92 10.00 -5.50
C GLU A 71 -17.25 9.25 -5.62
N GLN A 72 -17.60 8.81 -6.83
CA GLN A 72 -18.81 8.04 -7.07
C GLN A 72 -18.83 6.75 -6.23
N ARG A 73 -17.71 6.02 -6.16
CA ARG A 73 -17.59 4.79 -5.34
C ARG A 73 -17.74 5.06 -3.85
N LEU A 74 -17.11 6.12 -3.33
CA LEU A 74 -17.24 6.53 -1.92
C LEU A 74 -18.69 6.88 -1.57
N ARG A 75 -19.36 7.65 -2.44
CA ARG A 75 -20.77 8.04 -2.27
C ARG A 75 -21.70 6.82 -2.35
N THR A 76 -21.46 5.91 -3.28
CA THR A 76 -22.30 4.71 -3.47
C THR A 76 -22.22 3.75 -2.29
N ARG A 77 -21.06 3.66 -1.61
CA ARG A 77 -20.92 2.85 -0.40
C ARG A 77 -21.80 3.35 0.74
N GLY A 78 -22.08 4.66 0.80
CA GLY A 78 -23.00 5.27 1.78
C GLY A 78 -22.52 5.20 3.24
N THR A 79 -21.26 4.82 3.48
CA THR A 79 -20.68 4.63 4.82
C THR A 79 -19.96 5.85 5.37
N ASP A 80 -19.68 6.84 4.50
CA ASP A 80 -18.90 8.03 4.82
C ASP A 80 -19.79 9.28 4.72
N ASP A 81 -19.62 10.22 5.67
CA ASP A 81 -20.25 11.55 5.59
C ASP A 81 -19.53 12.45 4.56
N GLU A 82 -20.16 13.57 4.19
CA GLU A 82 -19.61 14.47 3.17
C GLU A 82 -18.20 14.97 3.54
N ALA A 83 -17.98 15.30 4.81
CA ALA A 83 -16.68 15.76 5.29
C ALA A 83 -15.59 14.69 5.15
N SER A 84 -15.93 13.41 5.36
CA SER A 84 -15.02 12.27 5.18
C SER A 84 -14.74 11.99 3.71
N ILE A 85 -15.75 12.10 2.85
CA ILE A 85 -15.59 11.97 1.39
C ILE A 85 -14.62 13.04 0.88
N GLN A 86 -14.84 14.31 1.21
CA GLN A 86 -13.96 15.41 0.77
C GLN A 86 -12.54 15.25 1.29
N ARG A 87 -12.35 14.80 2.54
CA ARG A 87 -11.02 14.49 3.10
C ARG A 87 -10.33 13.37 2.32
N ARG A 88 -11.02 12.28 2.03
CA ARG A 88 -10.47 11.16 1.25
C ARG A 88 -10.11 11.57 -0.18
N LEU A 89 -10.93 12.38 -0.83
CA LEU A 89 -10.61 12.91 -2.16
C LEU A 89 -9.40 13.86 -2.13
N ALA A 90 -9.28 14.69 -1.09
CA ALA A 90 -8.10 15.53 -0.90
C ALA A 90 -6.84 14.69 -0.65
N ASN A 91 -6.93 13.62 0.13
CA ASN A 91 -5.83 12.69 0.35
C ASN A 91 -5.42 11.99 -0.94
N ALA A 92 -6.37 11.44 -1.70
CA ALA A 92 -6.12 10.79 -2.98
C ALA A 92 -5.39 11.73 -3.98
N ARG A 93 -5.73 13.02 -4.00
CA ARG A 93 -5.01 14.02 -4.81
C ARG A 93 -3.54 14.17 -4.40
N ARG A 94 -3.25 14.17 -3.10
CA ARG A 94 -1.85 14.26 -2.61
C ARG A 94 -1.09 12.97 -2.88
N GLU A 95 -1.74 11.83 -2.68
CA GLU A 95 -1.20 10.50 -2.93
C GLU A 95 -0.80 10.31 -4.40
N LEU A 96 -1.58 10.86 -5.35
CA LEU A 96 -1.24 10.82 -6.78
C LEU A 96 0.09 11.52 -7.12
N GLU A 97 0.49 12.56 -6.39
CA GLU A 97 1.79 13.21 -6.61
C GLU A 97 2.95 12.34 -6.14
N LEU A 98 2.75 11.64 -5.01
CA LEU A 98 3.74 10.72 -4.43
C LEU A 98 3.80 9.38 -5.18
N ALA A 99 2.72 9.00 -5.88
CA ALA A 99 2.63 7.78 -6.65
C ALA A 99 3.70 7.69 -7.76
N LYS A 100 4.28 8.82 -8.20
CA LYS A 100 5.41 8.85 -9.15
C LYS A 100 6.65 8.09 -8.65
N CYS A 101 6.74 7.82 -7.35
CA CYS A 101 7.83 7.06 -6.73
C CYS A 101 7.60 5.54 -6.72
N TYR A 102 6.47 5.06 -7.26
CA TYR A 102 6.11 3.64 -7.28
C TYR A 102 6.55 2.98 -8.60
N ASP A 103 6.81 1.67 -8.56
CA ASP A 103 7.29 0.93 -9.74
C ASP A 103 6.14 0.59 -10.69
N VAL A 104 4.96 0.31 -10.14
CA VAL A 104 3.78 -0.15 -10.89
C VAL A 104 2.55 0.65 -10.50
N HIS A 105 1.75 1.04 -11.49
CA HIS A 105 0.47 1.70 -11.29
C HIS A 105 -0.67 0.79 -11.76
N LEU A 106 -1.35 0.15 -10.81
CA LEU A 106 -2.50 -0.72 -11.07
C LEU A 106 -3.79 0.11 -11.06
N VAL A 107 -4.52 0.12 -12.18
CA VAL A 107 -5.80 0.81 -12.27
C VAL A 107 -6.92 -0.15 -11.88
N ASN A 108 -7.58 0.14 -10.75
CA ASN A 108 -8.71 -0.63 -10.26
C ASN A 108 -10.03 -0.14 -10.87
N ASP A 109 -10.29 -0.47 -12.13
CA ASP A 109 -11.57 -0.23 -12.81
C ASP A 109 -12.57 -1.37 -12.59
N ASP A 110 -12.09 -2.61 -12.70
CA ASP A 110 -12.81 -3.86 -12.51
C ASP A 110 -12.07 -4.76 -11.53
N LEU A 111 -12.79 -5.32 -10.54
CA LEU A 111 -12.16 -6.07 -9.45
C LEU A 111 -11.46 -7.34 -9.95
N GLU A 112 -12.11 -8.11 -10.82
CA GLU A 112 -11.60 -9.40 -11.29
C GLU A 112 -10.33 -9.18 -12.13
N ARG A 113 -10.39 -8.27 -13.10
CA ARG A 113 -9.22 -7.91 -13.90
C ARG A 113 -8.07 -7.36 -13.07
N SER A 114 -8.37 -6.52 -12.07
CA SER A 114 -7.33 -5.94 -11.20
C SER A 114 -6.64 -6.99 -10.35
N VAL A 115 -7.37 -8.01 -9.91
CA VAL A 115 -6.82 -9.14 -9.15
C VAL A 115 -5.90 -9.98 -10.06
N ASP A 116 -6.34 -10.28 -11.28
CA ASP A 116 -5.53 -11.03 -12.25
C ASP A 116 -4.24 -10.28 -12.63
N GLU A 117 -4.34 -8.97 -12.87
CA GLU A 117 -3.19 -8.12 -13.17
C GLU A 117 -2.22 -8.06 -11.98
N LEU A 118 -2.73 -7.88 -10.76
CA LEU A 118 -1.92 -7.92 -9.54
C LEU A 118 -1.22 -9.27 -9.37
N ALA A 119 -1.93 -10.38 -9.57
CA ALA A 119 -1.36 -11.72 -9.48
C ALA A 119 -0.24 -11.92 -10.51
N ALA A 120 -0.44 -11.47 -11.75
CA ALA A 120 0.58 -11.53 -12.80
C ALA A 120 1.83 -10.72 -12.42
N ILE A 121 1.66 -9.51 -11.88
CA ILE A 121 2.76 -8.67 -11.39
C ILE A 121 3.53 -9.41 -10.28
N LEU A 122 2.82 -9.99 -9.31
CA LEU A 122 3.43 -10.70 -8.19
C LEU A 122 4.21 -11.94 -8.65
N VAL A 123 3.67 -12.72 -9.58
CA VAL A 123 4.34 -13.92 -10.13
C VAL A 123 5.62 -13.54 -10.88
N GLN A 124 5.61 -12.46 -11.66
CA GLN A 124 6.79 -11.99 -12.40
C GLN A 124 7.92 -11.48 -11.51
N ASN A 125 7.58 -10.99 -10.31
CA ASN A 125 8.52 -10.36 -9.38
C ASN A 125 8.75 -11.20 -8.11
N TYR A 126 8.33 -12.46 -8.11
CA TYR A 126 8.40 -13.33 -6.94
C TYR A 126 9.86 -13.66 -6.58
N CYS A 127 10.23 -13.45 -5.32
CA CYS A 127 11.59 -13.66 -4.78
C CYS A 127 11.87 -15.09 -4.27
N GLY A 128 11.00 -16.06 -4.54
CA GLY A 128 11.14 -17.46 -4.07
C GLY A 128 11.10 -18.47 -5.22
N ASP A 129 11.40 -19.74 -4.92
CA ASP A 129 11.22 -20.84 -5.87
C ASP A 129 9.78 -20.84 -6.41
N ARG A 130 9.63 -21.00 -7.73
CA ARG A 130 8.30 -21.15 -8.35
C ARG A 130 7.60 -22.32 -7.66
N ILE A 131 6.50 -22.03 -6.97
CA ILE A 131 5.53 -23.08 -6.64
C ILE A 131 4.81 -23.37 -7.96
N ASP A 132 5.31 -24.36 -8.69
CA ASP A 132 4.57 -24.91 -9.82
C ASP A 132 3.29 -25.53 -9.24
N HIS A 133 2.14 -24.93 -9.58
CA HIS A 133 0.85 -25.55 -9.36
C HIS A 133 0.67 -26.64 -10.44
N ASP A 134 0.80 -27.90 -10.03
CA ASP A 134 0.32 -29.08 -10.77
C ASP A 134 -1.21 -29.05 -10.94
#